data_AF-A0A2A9MDK5-F1
#
_entry.id   AF-A0A2A9MDK5-F1
#
_cell.length_a   1.000
_cell.length_b   1.000
_cell.length_c   1.000
_cell.angle_alpha   90.00
_cell.angle_beta   90.00
_cell.angle_gamma   90.00
#
_symmetry.space_group_name_H-M   'P 1'
#
loop_
_entity.id
_entity.type
_entity.pdbx_description
1 polymer ?
#
loop_
_entity_poly.entity_id
_entity_poly.type
_entity_poly.pdbx_seq_one_letter_code
_entity_poly.pdbx_strand_id
1 'polypeptide(L)'
;MLRRTVRLRKEYLFRKATEEKERVLADRKRRLKQALESGQPVPSDLRGQAAQKLLPTLDLEDVHTAQTSSHADDEYAFAGVADPKVVLTTSRNPSSRLQQFVKELRLIIPNSQRINRGGYVVSDLVELCRSNNVTDLIIIHEHRGQPDAMVICHLPHGPAAHFNLSNVALRHDLPEKPANMSEAAPHLVFHNFTSRVGKRDSEESPGRLELVEVGPRFTLKPYRIDLGTAEMKDVETEWAIRPFFNKPKAALTE
;
A
#
# COMPACT_ATOMS: atom_id res chain seq x y z
N MET A 1 4.21 22.53 11.94
CA MET A 1 3.67 21.28 11.35
C MET A 1 4.74 20.19 11.21
N LEU A 2 5.87 20.47 10.55
CA LEU A 2 7.00 19.53 10.33
C LEU A 2 7.46 18.74 11.58
N ARG A 3 7.65 19.41 12.73
CA ARG A 3 8.06 18.74 13.99
C ARG A 3 7.06 17.68 14.46
N ARG A 4 5.76 17.92 14.26
CA ARG A 4 4.70 16.95 14.62
C ARG A 4 4.80 15.72 13.73
N THR A 5 4.97 15.88 12.43
CA THR A 5 5.08 14.76 11.48
C THR A 5 6.30 13.90 11.75
N VAL A 6 7.44 14.53 12.05
CA VAL A 6 8.68 13.81 12.44
C VAL A 6 8.47 13.03 13.75
N ARG A 7 7.80 13.63 14.75
CA ARG A 7 7.46 12.96 16.01
C ARG A 7 6.56 11.75 15.76
N LEU A 8 5.46 11.93 15.02
CA LEU A 8 4.50 10.85 14.72
C LEU A 8 5.17 9.69 13.97
N ARG A 9 6.06 9.97 13.01
CA ARG A 9 6.82 8.93 12.31
C ARG A 9 7.75 8.16 13.25
N LYS A 10 8.44 8.85 14.17
CA LYS A 10 9.31 8.20 15.16
C LYS A 10 8.51 7.31 16.11
N GLU A 11 7.33 7.76 16.54
CA GLU A 11 6.41 6.97 17.36
C GLU A 11 5.91 5.75 16.61
N TYR A 12 5.55 5.89 15.34
CA TYR A 12 5.14 4.78 14.48
C TYR A 12 6.25 3.72 14.34
N LEU A 13 7.47 4.12 13.98
CA LEU A 13 8.61 3.21 13.85
C LEU A 13 8.95 2.52 15.19
N PHE A 14 8.83 3.26 16.30
CA PHE A 14 9.04 2.69 17.63
C PHE A 14 7.98 1.65 18.00
N ARG A 15 6.71 1.90 17.66
CA ARG A 15 5.61 0.92 17.84
C ARG A 15 5.86 -0.33 17.01
N LYS A 16 6.18 -0.19 15.72
CA LYS A 16 6.51 -1.30 14.81
C LYS A 16 7.67 -2.15 15.33
N ALA A 17 8.74 -1.52 15.84
CA ALA A 17 9.89 -2.24 16.40
C ALA A 17 9.59 -2.94 17.74
N THR A 18 8.62 -2.44 18.50
CA THR A 18 8.20 -3.05 19.77
C THR A 18 7.24 -4.21 19.52
N GLU A 19 6.37 -4.09 18.51
CA GLU A 19 5.42 -5.11 18.11
C GLU A 19 6.08 -6.45 17.77
N GLU A 20 7.22 -6.48 17.08
CA GLU A 20 7.89 -7.75 16.77
C GLU A 20 8.28 -8.50 18.05
N LYS A 21 8.75 -7.77 19.07
CA LYS A 21 9.07 -8.33 20.39
C LYS A 21 7.80 -8.77 21.11
N GLU A 22 6.75 -7.97 21.05
CA GLU A 22 5.44 -8.28 21.65
C GLU A 22 4.79 -9.49 20.99
N ARG A 23 4.92 -9.67 19.67
CA ARG A 23 4.41 -10.81 18.92
C ARG A 23 5.11 -12.10 19.32
N VAL A 24 6.44 -12.09 19.43
CA VAL A 24 7.19 -13.24 19.94
C VAL A 24 6.76 -13.57 21.37
N LEU A 25 6.54 -12.55 22.20
CA LEU A 25 6.08 -12.72 23.57
C LEU A 25 4.64 -13.26 23.63
N ALA A 26 3.74 -12.76 22.77
CA ALA A 26 2.36 -13.20 22.65
C ALA A 26 2.27 -14.65 22.14
N ASP A 27 3.09 -15.04 21.15
CA ASP A 27 3.18 -16.42 20.69
C ASP A 27 3.63 -17.37 21.81
N ARG A 28 4.58 -16.93 22.64
CA ARG A 28 5.03 -17.69 23.82
C ARG A 28 3.90 -17.82 24.86
N LYS A 29 3.19 -16.73 25.15
CA LYS A 29 2.05 -16.74 26.07
C LYS A 29 0.93 -17.64 25.57
N ARG A 30 0.59 -17.58 24.28
CA ARG A 30 -0.43 -18.42 23.65
C ARG A 30 -0.09 -19.91 23.76
N ARG A 31 1.16 -20.29 23.50
CA ARG A 31 1.64 -21.67 23.67
C ARG A 31 1.57 -22.12 25.13
N LEU A 32 1.92 -21.24 26.07
CA LEU A 32 1.82 -21.52 27.50
C LEU A 32 0.35 -21.72 27.92
N LYS A 33 -0.55 -20.84 27.49
CA LYS A 33 -2.00 -20.93 27.74
C LYS A 33 -2.57 -22.26 27.22
N GLN A 34 -2.22 -22.63 25.98
CA GLN A 34 -2.64 -23.89 25.38
C GLN A 34 -2.11 -25.12 26.14
N ALA A 35 -0.86 -25.09 26.61
CA ALA A 35 -0.30 -26.17 27.41
C ALA A 35 -1.01 -26.31 28.77
N LEU A 36 -1.35 -25.20 29.42
CA LEU A 36 -2.10 -25.18 30.68
C LEU A 36 -3.54 -25.68 30.50
N GLU A 37 -4.23 -25.26 29.43
CA GLU A 37 -5.60 -25.70 29.12
C GLU A 37 -5.67 -27.19 28.73
N SER A 38 -4.70 -27.67 27.94
CA SER A 38 -4.66 -29.06 27.46
C SER A 38 -4.03 -30.05 28.46
N GLY A 39 -3.42 -29.56 29.55
CA GLY A 39 -2.69 -30.38 30.52
C GLY A 39 -1.43 -31.06 29.96
N GLN A 40 -0.96 -30.66 28.77
CA GLN A 40 0.26 -31.18 28.17
C GLN A 40 1.52 -30.60 28.84
N PRO A 41 2.65 -31.33 28.82
CA PRO A 41 3.89 -30.83 29.40
C PRO A 41 4.36 -29.56 28.68
N VAL A 42 4.61 -28.49 29.45
CA VAL A 42 5.08 -27.20 28.91
C VAL A 42 6.40 -27.40 28.12
N PRO A 43 6.57 -26.78 26.94
CA PRO A 43 7.81 -26.86 26.16
C PRO A 43 9.05 -26.42 26.94
N SER A 44 10.23 -27.01 26.65
CA SER A 44 11.50 -26.74 27.34
C SER A 44 11.85 -25.24 27.41
N ASP A 45 11.60 -24.52 26.33
CA ASP A 45 11.98 -23.12 26.15
C ASP A 45 11.15 -22.15 27.01
N LEU A 46 10.02 -22.64 27.55
CA LEU A 46 9.09 -21.87 28.38
C LEU A 46 9.17 -22.25 29.86
N ARG A 47 9.98 -23.25 30.25
CA ARG A 47 10.10 -23.69 31.65
C ARG A 47 10.96 -22.75 32.51
N GLY A 48 10.77 -22.84 33.82
CA GLY A 48 11.60 -22.12 34.80
C GLY A 48 11.31 -20.62 34.86
N GLN A 49 12.36 -19.80 34.75
CA GLN A 49 12.28 -18.34 34.92
C GLN A 49 11.42 -17.66 33.84
N ALA A 50 11.30 -18.27 32.66
CA ALA A 50 10.45 -17.74 31.58
C ALA A 50 8.96 -17.85 31.92
N ALA A 51 8.50 -19.02 32.37
CA ALA A 51 7.13 -19.21 32.84
C ALA A 51 6.79 -18.29 34.03
N GLN A 52 7.67 -18.20 35.03
CA GLN A 52 7.43 -17.37 36.23
C GLN A 52 7.21 -15.89 35.90
N LYS A 53 7.86 -15.37 34.86
CA LYS A 53 7.66 -13.97 34.40
C LYS A 53 6.37 -13.80 33.59
N LEU A 54 5.95 -14.82 32.85
CA LEU A 54 4.80 -14.74 31.96
C LEU A 54 3.47 -15.01 32.66
N LEU A 55 3.45 -15.89 33.66
CA LEU A 55 2.22 -16.28 34.38
C LEU A 55 1.44 -15.10 34.97
N PRO A 56 2.04 -14.15 35.72
CA PRO A 56 1.29 -13.02 36.25
C PRO A 56 0.71 -12.12 35.15
N THR A 57 1.40 -12.03 34.01
CA THR A 57 0.96 -11.22 32.88
C THR A 57 -0.10 -11.89 32.04
N LEU A 58 -0.28 -13.21 32.16
CA LEU A 58 -1.25 -14.01 31.42
C LEU A 58 -2.64 -13.92 32.07
N ASP A 59 -2.68 -13.85 33.40
CA ASP A 59 -3.92 -13.66 34.16
C ASP A 59 -4.52 -12.25 33.98
N LEU A 60 -3.70 -11.29 33.57
CA LEU A 60 -4.11 -9.90 33.32
C LEU A 60 -4.61 -9.66 31.87
N GLU A 61 -4.67 -10.68 31.01
CA GLU A 61 -5.06 -10.51 29.61
C GLU A 61 -6.59 -10.56 29.41
N ASP A 62 -7.15 -9.44 28.95
CA ASP A 62 -8.52 -9.37 28.46
C ASP A 62 -8.68 -9.96 27.05
N VAL A 63 -9.93 -10.28 26.66
CA VAL A 63 -10.30 -10.85 25.35
C VAL A 63 -9.73 -10.05 24.16
N HIS A 64 -9.59 -8.73 24.32
CA HIS A 64 -9.05 -7.84 23.28
C HIS A 64 -7.52 -7.93 23.18
N THR A 65 -6.82 -7.98 24.30
CA THR A 65 -5.34 -8.12 24.38
C THR A 65 -4.87 -9.50 23.92
N ALA A 66 -5.74 -10.53 24.03
CA ALA A 66 -5.46 -11.88 23.56
C ALA A 66 -5.36 -12.00 22.03
N GLN A 67 -5.94 -11.05 21.28
CA GLN A 67 -5.75 -10.95 19.85
C GLN A 67 -4.68 -9.90 19.57
N THR A 68 -3.47 -10.33 19.23
CA THR A 68 -2.44 -9.42 18.71
C THR A 68 -3.00 -8.77 17.44
N SER A 69 -3.38 -7.49 17.51
CA SER A 69 -3.67 -6.70 16.32
C SER A 69 -2.39 -6.68 15.49
N SER A 70 -2.38 -7.32 14.33
CA SER A 70 -1.27 -7.13 13.40
C SER A 70 -1.34 -5.69 12.90
N HIS A 71 -0.29 -4.90 13.10
CA HIS A 71 -0.13 -3.59 12.43
C HIS A 71 0.12 -3.73 10.92
N ALA A 72 -0.24 -4.87 10.31
CA ALA A 72 -0.37 -4.97 8.87
C ALA A 72 -1.39 -3.91 8.43
N ASP A 73 -0.90 -2.86 7.80
CA ASP A 73 -1.62 -1.70 7.27
C ASP A 73 -2.17 -0.68 8.31
N ASP A 74 -1.45 -0.40 9.40
CA ASP A 74 -1.80 0.69 10.36
C ASP A 74 -1.82 2.08 9.67
N GLU A 75 -1.01 2.28 8.62
CA GLU A 75 -1.05 3.51 7.81
C GLU A 75 -2.43 3.75 7.17
N TYR A 76 -3.15 2.67 6.88
CA TYR A 76 -4.46 2.69 6.26
C TYR A 76 -5.58 2.40 7.26
N ALA A 77 -5.32 2.45 8.58
CA ALA A 77 -6.33 2.14 9.61
C ALA A 77 -7.59 3.03 9.53
N PHE A 78 -7.47 4.23 8.96
CA PHE A 78 -8.60 5.15 8.74
C PHE A 78 -9.34 4.92 7.41
N ALA A 79 -8.98 3.88 6.65
CA ALA A 79 -9.67 3.52 5.42
C ALA A 79 -11.15 3.23 5.72
N GLY A 80 -12.05 3.92 5.01
CA GLY A 80 -13.50 3.81 5.18
C GLY A 80 -14.14 4.83 6.12
N VAL A 81 -13.36 5.62 6.87
CA VAL A 81 -13.90 6.72 7.69
C VAL A 81 -14.03 8.02 6.89
N ALA A 82 -13.04 8.31 6.03
CA ALA A 82 -13.00 9.49 5.18
C ALA A 82 -12.62 9.12 3.75
N ASP A 83 -13.18 9.86 2.79
CA ASP A 83 -12.86 9.65 1.38
C ASP A 83 -11.42 10.09 1.08
N PRO A 84 -10.64 9.29 0.33
CA PRO A 84 -9.28 9.63 -0.02
C PRO A 84 -9.27 10.84 -0.96
N LYS A 85 -8.30 11.72 -0.73
CA LYS A 85 -8.02 12.86 -1.61
C LYS A 85 -6.73 12.57 -2.33
N VAL A 86 -6.83 12.26 -3.62
CA VAL A 86 -5.70 11.84 -4.43
C VAL A 86 -5.23 12.99 -5.30
N VAL A 87 -3.93 13.28 -5.29
CA VAL A 87 -3.31 14.24 -6.19
C VAL A 87 -2.52 13.51 -7.28
N LEU A 88 -2.82 13.82 -8.54
CA LEU A 88 -2.09 13.34 -9.70
C LEU A 88 -1.15 14.42 -10.21
N THR A 89 0.13 14.09 -10.34
CA THR A 89 1.14 14.96 -10.96
C THR A 89 1.97 14.20 -11.98
N THR A 90 2.57 14.94 -12.91
CA THR A 90 3.50 14.41 -13.91
C THR A 90 4.95 14.61 -13.48
N SER A 91 5.86 14.15 -14.34
CA SER A 91 7.24 14.61 -14.43
C SER A 91 7.33 16.14 -14.68
N ARG A 92 8.56 16.70 -14.58
CA ARG A 92 8.83 18.15 -14.65
C ARG A 92 8.35 18.79 -15.96
N ASN A 93 8.69 18.17 -17.09
CA ASN A 93 8.32 18.62 -18.43
C ASN A 93 7.54 17.51 -19.13
N PRO A 94 6.21 17.45 -18.95
CA PRO A 94 5.40 16.39 -19.52
C PRO A 94 5.09 16.64 -21.00
N SER A 95 5.14 15.58 -21.79
CA SER A 95 4.66 15.54 -23.16
C SER A 95 3.13 15.69 -23.21
N SER A 96 2.61 16.05 -24.37
CA SER A 96 1.15 16.10 -24.62
C SER A 96 0.48 14.75 -24.37
N ARG A 97 1.16 13.66 -24.73
CA ARG A 97 0.68 12.28 -24.56
C ARG A 97 0.58 11.89 -23.08
N LEU A 98 1.58 12.23 -22.27
CA LEU A 98 1.50 12.02 -20.82
C LEU A 98 0.40 12.87 -20.19
N GLN A 99 0.22 14.12 -20.64
CA GLN A 99 -0.87 14.96 -20.15
C GLN A 99 -2.25 14.37 -20.46
N GLN A 100 -2.43 13.70 -21.61
CA GLN A 100 -3.64 12.95 -21.94
C GLN A 100 -3.82 11.74 -21.02
N PHE A 101 -2.76 10.96 -20.79
CA PHE A 101 -2.81 9.83 -19.87
C PHE A 101 -3.20 10.23 -18.44
N VAL A 102 -2.65 11.34 -17.92
CA VAL A 102 -3.03 11.85 -16.59
C VAL A 102 -4.49 12.30 -16.53
N LYS A 103 -5.06 12.81 -17.64
CA LYS A 103 -6.50 13.12 -17.72
C LYS A 103 -7.34 11.85 -17.67
N GLU A 104 -6.90 10.78 -18.33
CA GLU A 104 -7.59 9.48 -18.29
C GLU A 104 -7.54 8.88 -16.88
N LEU A 105 -6.37 8.90 -16.22
CA LEU A 105 -6.24 8.42 -14.84
C LEU A 105 -7.07 9.22 -13.84
N ARG A 106 -7.24 10.53 -14.07
CA ARG A 106 -8.13 11.35 -13.26
C ARG A 106 -9.58 10.86 -13.33
N LEU A 107 -10.02 10.36 -14.48
CA LEU A 107 -11.39 9.85 -14.64
C LEU A 107 -11.56 8.48 -14.00
N ILE A 108 -10.50 7.66 -13.95
CA ILE A 108 -10.52 6.34 -13.32
C ILE A 108 -10.54 6.44 -11.79
N ILE A 109 -9.74 7.35 -11.22
CA ILE A 109 -9.59 7.48 -9.77
C ILE A 109 -10.59 8.54 -9.27
N PRO A 110 -11.62 8.14 -8.49
CA PRO A 110 -12.58 9.08 -7.93
C PRO A 110 -11.87 10.03 -6.96
N ASN A 111 -12.43 11.23 -6.79
CA ASN A 111 -11.89 12.26 -5.89
C ASN A 111 -10.42 12.67 -6.18
N SER A 112 -9.93 12.40 -7.40
CA SER A 112 -8.58 12.77 -7.80
C SER A 112 -8.50 14.17 -8.40
N GLN A 113 -7.43 14.88 -8.07
CA GLN A 113 -7.14 16.22 -8.56
C GLN A 113 -5.82 16.24 -9.31
N ARG A 114 -5.82 16.77 -10.53
CA ARG A 114 -4.60 16.93 -11.33
C ARG A 114 -3.93 18.25 -11.03
N ILE A 115 -2.64 18.23 -10.67
CA ILE A 115 -1.79 19.41 -10.51
C ILE A 115 -0.74 19.44 -11.61
N ASN A 116 -0.52 20.63 -12.17
CA ASN A 116 0.56 20.84 -13.13
C ASN A 116 1.89 20.97 -12.38
N ARG A 117 2.87 20.14 -12.73
CA ARG A 117 4.15 20.06 -12.03
C ARG A 117 4.99 21.33 -12.14
N GLY A 118 5.11 21.92 -13.35
CA GLY A 118 5.88 23.14 -13.58
C GLY A 118 7.30 23.10 -12.99
N GLY A 119 7.65 24.13 -12.22
CA GLY A 119 8.94 24.25 -11.54
C GLY A 119 9.02 23.63 -10.14
N TYR A 120 7.94 23.02 -9.62
CA TYR A 120 7.91 22.54 -8.24
C TYR A 120 8.91 21.40 -8.01
N VAL A 121 9.61 21.44 -6.87
CA VAL A 121 10.44 20.33 -6.38
C VAL A 121 9.55 19.27 -5.73
N VAL A 122 10.02 18.01 -5.61
CA VAL A 122 9.19 16.93 -5.04
C VAL A 122 8.84 17.23 -3.57
N SER A 123 9.80 17.75 -2.81
CA SER A 123 9.61 18.22 -1.43
C SER A 123 8.44 19.20 -1.32
N ASP A 124 8.42 20.22 -2.18
CA ASP A 124 7.42 21.29 -2.12
C ASP A 124 6.03 20.74 -2.43
N LEU A 125 5.92 19.78 -3.36
CA LEU A 125 4.64 19.11 -3.60
C LEU A 125 4.18 18.29 -2.40
N VAL A 126 5.09 17.57 -1.74
CA VAL A 126 4.72 16.78 -0.57
C VAL A 126 4.30 17.69 0.59
N GLU A 127 4.98 18.82 0.80
CA GLU A 127 4.57 19.83 1.78
C GLU A 127 3.21 20.45 1.45
N LEU A 128 2.97 20.81 0.19
CA LEU A 128 1.67 21.32 -0.27
C LEU A 128 0.56 20.30 -0.05
N CYS A 129 0.80 19.02 -0.39
CA CYS A 129 -0.16 17.94 -0.19
C CYS A 129 -0.45 17.72 1.30
N ARG A 130 0.57 17.77 2.17
CA ARG A 130 0.41 17.68 3.62
C ARG A 130 -0.39 18.84 4.20
N SER A 131 -0.18 20.07 3.70
CA SER A 131 -0.92 21.25 4.16
C SER A 131 -2.40 21.18 3.81
N ASN A 132 -2.74 20.52 2.70
CA ASN A 132 -4.10 20.34 2.21
C ASN A 132 -4.77 19.03 2.67
N ASN A 133 -4.10 18.25 3.54
CA ASN A 133 -4.56 16.93 4.00
C ASN A 133 -4.91 15.98 2.84
N VAL A 134 -4.05 15.94 1.82
CA VAL A 134 -4.10 14.95 0.74
C VAL A 134 -3.67 13.60 1.28
N THR A 135 -4.39 12.53 0.91
CA THR A 135 -4.07 11.16 1.36
C THR A 135 -2.98 10.55 0.49
N ASP A 136 -3.06 10.71 -0.83
CA ASP A 136 -2.17 10.03 -1.76
C ASP A 136 -1.67 10.98 -2.84
N LEU A 137 -0.37 10.89 -3.11
CA LEU A 137 0.30 11.58 -4.21
C LEU A 137 0.76 10.56 -5.24
N ILE A 138 0.27 10.69 -6.47
CA ILE A 138 0.66 9.84 -7.59
C ILE A 138 1.49 10.66 -8.57
N ILE A 139 2.74 10.24 -8.78
CA ILE A 139 3.68 10.85 -9.73
C ILE A 139 3.85 9.92 -10.92
N ILE A 140 3.60 10.43 -12.12
CA ILE A 140 3.73 9.65 -13.35
C ILE A 140 4.92 10.16 -14.16
N HIS A 141 5.75 9.21 -14.56
CA HIS A 141 6.91 9.41 -15.42
C HIS A 141 6.66 8.83 -16.81
N GLU A 142 7.38 9.36 -17.79
CA GLU A 142 7.32 8.90 -19.17
C GLU A 142 8.72 8.81 -19.77
N HIS A 143 8.83 8.02 -20.82
CA HIS A 143 9.94 7.97 -21.73
C HIS A 143 9.47 8.32 -23.14
N ARG A 144 9.92 9.45 -23.69
CA ARG A 144 9.62 9.89 -25.07
C ARG A 144 8.12 9.86 -25.42
N GLY A 145 7.26 10.33 -24.51
CA GLY A 145 5.81 10.36 -24.71
C GLY A 145 5.08 9.14 -24.16
N GLN A 146 5.75 8.00 -23.94
CA GLN A 146 5.11 6.80 -23.40
C GLN A 146 5.24 6.76 -21.87
N PRO A 147 4.12 6.66 -21.11
CA PRO A 147 4.18 6.48 -19.66
C PRO A 147 4.93 5.20 -19.29
N ASP A 148 5.92 5.29 -18.42
CA ASP A 148 6.86 4.20 -18.11
C ASP A 148 6.95 3.89 -16.62
N ALA A 149 6.77 4.88 -15.74
CA ALA A 149 6.76 4.62 -14.30
C ALA A 149 5.68 5.41 -13.58
N MET A 150 5.17 4.83 -12.51
CA MET A 150 4.20 5.44 -11.62
C MET A 150 4.66 5.24 -10.18
N VAL A 151 4.66 6.31 -9.41
CA VAL A 151 4.99 6.30 -7.98
C VAL A 151 3.74 6.69 -7.23
N ILE A 152 3.25 5.80 -6.37
CA ILE A 152 2.13 6.07 -5.46
C ILE A 152 2.73 6.28 -4.08
N CYS A 153 2.49 7.44 -3.48
CA CYS A 153 3.00 7.80 -2.17
C CYS A 153 1.82 8.09 -1.24
N HIS A 154 1.71 7.33 -0.15
CA HIS A 154 0.75 7.61 0.89
C HIS A 154 1.29 8.68 1.86
N LEU A 155 0.51 9.71 2.11
CA LEU A 155 0.84 10.84 2.97
C LEU A 155 0.04 10.73 4.28
N PRO A 156 0.55 11.23 5.42
CA PRO A 156 1.69 12.15 5.54
C PRO A 156 3.08 11.50 5.70
N HIS A 157 3.16 10.25 6.15
CA HIS A 157 4.42 9.51 6.36
C HIS A 157 4.31 8.03 5.93
N GLY A 158 3.32 7.71 5.10
CA GLY A 158 3.08 6.37 4.60
C GLY A 158 4.11 5.93 3.55
N PRO A 159 3.96 4.70 3.04
CA PRO A 159 4.90 4.12 2.11
C PRO A 159 4.81 4.74 0.71
N ALA A 160 5.90 4.61 -0.05
CA ALA A 160 5.97 4.91 -1.46
C ALA A 160 6.17 3.62 -2.26
N ALA A 161 5.19 3.29 -3.10
CA ALA A 161 5.24 2.15 -4.00
C ALA A 161 5.60 2.62 -5.41
N HIS A 162 6.64 2.02 -5.96
CA HIS A 162 7.15 2.31 -7.28
C HIS A 162 6.80 1.19 -8.26
N PHE A 163 6.16 1.57 -9.35
CA PHE A 163 5.69 0.68 -10.39
C PHE A 163 6.27 1.05 -11.75
N ASN A 164 6.60 0.04 -12.53
CA ASN A 164 6.84 0.18 -13.96
C ASN A 164 5.51 -0.04 -14.70
N LEU A 165 5.22 0.86 -15.63
CA LEU A 165 4.12 0.80 -16.56
C LEU A 165 4.60 0.13 -17.85
N SER A 166 3.84 -0.85 -18.33
CA SER A 166 4.09 -1.50 -19.61
C SER A 166 2.77 -1.71 -20.35
N ASN A 167 2.83 -1.86 -21.67
CA ASN A 167 1.65 -2.06 -22.53
C ASN A 167 0.57 -0.97 -22.34
N VAL A 168 0.99 0.29 -22.26
CA VAL A 168 0.07 1.43 -22.08
C VAL A 168 -0.64 1.72 -23.40
N ALA A 169 -1.94 1.46 -23.44
CA ALA A 169 -2.84 1.88 -24.52
C ALA A 169 -3.75 3.00 -23.99
N LEU A 170 -3.65 4.18 -24.59
CA LEU A 170 -4.44 5.34 -24.20
C LEU A 170 -5.81 5.30 -24.86
N ARG A 171 -6.82 5.78 -24.15
CA ARG A 171 -8.16 6.00 -24.71
C ARG A 171 -8.12 7.01 -25.86
N HIS A 172 -7.24 8.01 -25.80
CA HIS A 172 -7.08 9.01 -26.86
C HIS A 172 -6.46 8.45 -28.16
N ASP A 173 -5.85 7.27 -28.12
CA ASP A 173 -5.26 6.64 -29.31
C ASP A 173 -6.27 5.81 -30.11
N LEU A 174 -7.45 5.55 -29.54
CA LEU A 174 -8.47 4.77 -30.21
C LEU A 174 -9.00 5.53 -31.44
N PRO A 175 -9.18 4.84 -32.59
CA PRO A 175 -9.61 5.49 -33.83
C PRO A 175 -11.04 6.05 -33.71
N GLU A 176 -11.90 5.36 -32.98
CA GLU A 176 -13.24 5.82 -32.63
C GLU A 176 -13.21 6.40 -31.21
N LYS A 177 -13.77 7.61 -31.03
CA LYS A 177 -13.86 8.21 -29.71
C LYS A 177 -14.96 7.49 -28.92
N PRO A 178 -14.62 6.80 -27.82
CA PRO A 178 -15.64 6.18 -26.99
C PRO A 178 -16.52 7.25 -26.32
N ALA A 179 -17.69 6.83 -25.85
CA ALA A 179 -18.56 7.67 -25.03
C ALA A 179 -17.84 8.17 -23.77
N ASN A 180 -18.32 9.27 -23.20
CA ASN A 180 -17.75 9.85 -21.99
C ASN A 180 -17.73 8.81 -20.85
N MET A 181 -16.62 8.79 -20.09
CA MET A 181 -16.48 7.88 -18.96
C MET A 181 -17.40 8.31 -17.82
N SER A 182 -18.06 7.35 -17.18
CA SER A 182 -18.82 7.61 -15.96
C SER A 182 -17.85 7.94 -14.81
N GLU A 183 -18.16 8.97 -14.03
CA GLU A 183 -17.41 9.33 -12.81
C GLU A 183 -17.98 8.64 -11.55
N ALA A 184 -18.85 7.64 -11.72
CA ALA A 184 -19.36 6.84 -10.61
C ALA A 184 -18.23 6.06 -9.93
N ALA A 185 -18.38 5.82 -8.62
CA ALA A 185 -17.41 5.03 -7.85
C ALA A 185 -17.28 3.62 -8.45
N PRO A 186 -16.08 3.20 -8.89
CA PRO A 186 -15.90 1.92 -9.56
C PRO A 186 -15.88 0.76 -8.57
N HIS A 187 -16.40 -0.39 -8.99
CA HIS A 187 -16.17 -1.65 -8.29
C HIS A 187 -14.76 -2.16 -8.60
N LEU A 188 -14.04 -2.63 -7.57
CA LEU A 188 -12.68 -3.14 -7.70
C LEU A 188 -12.70 -4.68 -7.70
N VAL A 189 -12.06 -5.28 -8.70
CA VAL A 189 -11.91 -6.74 -8.80
C VAL A 189 -10.43 -7.08 -8.69
N PHE A 190 -10.10 -7.90 -7.71
CA PHE A 190 -8.75 -8.41 -7.48
C PHE A 190 -8.73 -9.91 -7.81
N HIS A 191 -7.94 -10.30 -8.80
CA HIS A 191 -7.82 -11.70 -9.23
C HIS A 191 -6.42 -12.24 -8.88
N ASN A 192 -6.34 -13.49 -8.41
CA ASN A 192 -5.08 -14.17 -8.03
C ASN A 192 -4.24 -13.49 -6.92
N PHE A 193 -4.87 -12.75 -6.00
CA PHE A 193 -4.18 -12.35 -4.77
C PHE A 193 -4.17 -13.52 -3.78
N THR A 194 -3.08 -14.30 -3.78
CA THR A 194 -2.91 -15.48 -2.91
C THR A 194 -2.60 -15.14 -1.45
N SER A 195 -2.28 -13.88 -1.15
CA SER A 195 -2.01 -13.41 0.21
C SER A 195 -3.28 -13.45 1.08
N ARG A 196 -3.09 -13.45 2.41
CA ARG A 196 -4.17 -13.56 3.42
C ARG A 196 -5.27 -12.48 3.28
N VAL A 197 -5.00 -11.40 2.55
CA VAL A 197 -5.90 -10.27 2.27
C VAL A 197 -6.82 -10.54 1.05
N GLY A 198 -6.46 -11.47 0.17
CA GLY A 198 -7.19 -11.76 -1.08
C GLY A 198 -8.36 -12.76 -0.97
N LYS A 199 -8.62 -13.33 0.21
CA LYS A 199 -9.70 -14.32 0.42
C LYS A 199 -11.09 -13.71 0.67
N ARG A 200 -11.50 -12.75 -0.14
CA ARG A 200 -12.92 -12.35 -0.22
C ARG A 200 -13.44 -12.76 -1.59
N ASP A 201 -13.74 -14.03 -1.72
CA ASP A 201 -14.42 -14.57 -2.89
C ASP A 201 -15.84 -14.00 -2.93
N SER A 202 -16.17 -13.37 -4.05
CA SER A 202 -17.55 -12.99 -4.39
C SER A 202 -18.18 -14.19 -5.07
N GLU A 203 -18.91 -14.99 -4.30
CA GLU A 203 -19.81 -16.00 -4.86
C GLU A 203 -21.05 -15.32 -5.42
N GLU A 204 -21.01 -14.95 -6.70
CA GLU A 204 -22.22 -14.69 -7.47
C GLU A 204 -22.24 -15.60 -8.71
N SER A 205 -23.39 -16.24 -8.93
CA SER A 205 -23.66 -17.08 -10.08
C SER A 205 -23.63 -16.25 -11.37
N PRO A 206 -22.92 -16.68 -12.42
CA PRO A 206 -22.74 -15.84 -13.60
C PRO A 206 -24.04 -15.77 -14.40
N GLY A 207 -24.75 -14.65 -14.28
CA GLY A 207 -25.56 -14.14 -15.38
C GLY A 207 -24.64 -13.73 -16.54
N ARG A 208 -25.12 -13.81 -17.79
CA ARG A 208 -24.35 -13.34 -18.95
C ARG A 208 -24.19 -11.82 -18.87
N LEU A 209 -22.98 -11.37 -18.55
CA LEU A 209 -22.60 -9.96 -18.51
C LEU A 209 -21.85 -9.58 -19.79
N GLU A 210 -22.27 -8.51 -20.44
CA GLU A 210 -21.55 -7.91 -21.57
C GLU A 210 -20.72 -6.74 -21.04
N LEU A 211 -19.39 -6.87 -21.12
CA LEU A 211 -18.46 -5.85 -20.64
C LEU A 211 -17.91 -5.05 -21.83
N VAL A 212 -17.87 -3.73 -21.66
CA VAL A 212 -17.27 -2.80 -22.62
C VAL A 212 -16.10 -2.11 -21.95
N GLU A 213 -14.98 -2.06 -22.65
CA GLU A 213 -13.83 -1.31 -22.18
C GLU A 213 -14.00 0.19 -22.41
N VAL A 214 -13.74 0.98 -21.37
CA VAL A 214 -13.92 2.45 -21.40
C VAL A 214 -12.63 3.21 -21.08
N GLY A 215 -11.68 2.59 -20.38
CA GLY A 215 -10.47 3.22 -19.86
C GLY A 215 -9.17 2.74 -20.52
N PRO A 216 -8.02 3.36 -20.20
CA PRO A 216 -6.72 2.91 -20.66
C PRO A 216 -6.38 1.50 -20.17
N ARG A 217 -5.67 0.74 -21.01
CA ARG A 217 -5.02 -0.51 -20.62
C ARG A 217 -3.59 -0.22 -20.24
N PHE A 218 -3.14 -0.77 -19.12
CA PHE A 218 -1.73 -0.79 -18.78
C PHE A 218 -1.45 -1.92 -17.80
N THR A 219 -0.21 -2.40 -17.81
CA THR A 219 0.29 -3.40 -16.88
C THR A 219 1.24 -2.74 -15.90
N LEU A 220 0.88 -2.74 -14.62
CA LEU A 220 1.74 -2.28 -13.53
C LEU A 220 2.58 -3.44 -13.00
N LYS A 221 3.89 -3.21 -12.89
CA LYS A 221 4.83 -4.13 -12.24
C LYS A 221 5.50 -3.42 -11.07
N PRO A 222 5.20 -3.76 -9.81
CA PRO A 222 5.90 -3.20 -8.68
C PRO A 222 7.38 -3.60 -8.75
N TYR A 223 8.28 -2.66 -8.47
CA TYR A 223 9.72 -2.94 -8.43
C TYR A 223 10.36 -2.50 -7.12
N ARG A 224 9.72 -1.62 -6.34
CA ARG A 224 10.23 -1.14 -5.06
C ARG A 224 9.10 -0.59 -4.18
N ILE A 225 9.13 -0.89 -2.89
CA ILE A 225 8.25 -0.34 -1.85
C ILE A 225 9.13 0.17 -0.73
N ASP A 226 9.05 1.48 -0.46
CA ASP A 226 9.80 2.16 0.60
C ASP A 226 8.86 2.58 1.74
N LEU A 227 9.30 2.43 2.98
CA LEU A 227 8.57 2.80 4.20
C LEU A 227 8.68 4.30 4.53
N GLY A 228 8.33 5.13 3.55
CA GLY A 228 8.39 6.57 3.65
C GLY A 228 8.00 7.26 2.35
N THR A 229 7.87 8.58 2.44
CA THR A 229 7.35 9.40 1.34
C THR A 229 8.39 9.67 0.26
N ALA A 230 7.95 9.95 -0.97
CA ALA A 230 8.80 10.14 -2.14
C ALA A 230 9.91 11.22 -2.04
N GLU A 231 9.83 12.14 -1.08
CA GLU A 231 10.87 13.17 -0.82
C GLU A 231 12.08 12.63 -0.04
N MET A 232 11.90 11.55 0.72
CA MET A 232 12.88 11.04 1.68
C MET A 232 13.85 10.11 0.96
N LYS A 233 15.16 10.38 1.09
CA LYS A 233 16.20 9.59 0.40
C LYS A 233 16.64 8.35 1.20
N ASP A 234 16.75 8.49 2.51
CA ASP A 234 17.24 7.45 3.41
C ASP A 234 16.06 6.77 4.11
N VAL A 235 15.33 5.96 3.35
CA VAL A 235 14.17 5.21 3.82
C VAL A 235 14.45 3.71 3.74
N GLU A 236 13.95 2.98 4.72
CA GLU A 236 13.98 1.53 4.71
C GLU A 236 13.10 0.99 3.56
N THR A 237 13.70 0.22 2.67
CA THR A 237 13.00 -0.48 1.60
C THR A 237 12.42 -1.77 2.17
N GLU A 238 11.09 -1.88 2.20
CA GLU A 238 10.38 -3.09 2.62
C GLU A 238 10.55 -4.20 1.59
N TRP A 239 10.41 -3.87 0.31
CA TRP A 239 10.52 -4.82 -0.77
C TRP A 239 11.10 -4.17 -2.01
N ALA A 240 11.99 -4.88 -2.72
CA ALA A 240 12.46 -4.46 -4.02
C ALA A 240 12.73 -5.67 -4.90
N ILE A 241 12.44 -5.54 -6.19
CA ILE A 241 12.84 -6.52 -7.18
C ILE A 241 14.37 -6.54 -7.28
N ARG A 242 14.96 -7.73 -7.19
CA ARG A 242 16.41 -7.92 -7.26
C ARG A 242 16.77 -8.71 -8.51
N PRO A 243 16.98 -8.04 -9.66
CA PRO A 243 17.10 -8.73 -10.95
C PRO A 243 18.37 -9.59 -11.09
N PHE A 244 19.46 -9.22 -10.40
CA PHE A 244 20.77 -9.87 -10.56
C PHE A 244 21.06 -10.98 -9.53
N PHE A 245 20.04 -11.56 -8.91
CA PHE A 245 20.21 -12.73 -8.04
C PHE A 245 20.18 -14.02 -8.87
N ASN A 246 21.03 -14.99 -8.52
CA ASN A 246 21.19 -16.26 -9.24
C ASN A 246 19.91 -17.12 -9.33
N LYS A 247 18.89 -16.89 -8.48
CA LYS A 247 17.57 -17.53 -8.57
C LYS A 247 16.47 -16.49 -8.83
N PRO A 248 16.39 -15.90 -10.02
CA PRO A 248 15.47 -14.79 -10.27
C PRO A 248 14.01 -15.24 -10.51
N LYS A 249 13.77 -16.53 -10.84
CA LYS A 249 12.48 -16.98 -11.41
C LYS A 249 11.54 -17.75 -10.46
N ALA A 250 12.03 -18.36 -9.38
CA ALA A 250 11.21 -19.30 -8.61
C ALA A 250 10.15 -18.62 -7.71
N ALA A 251 10.36 -17.37 -7.30
CA ALA A 251 9.50 -16.70 -6.32
C ALA A 251 8.37 -15.83 -6.92
N LEU A 252 8.28 -15.71 -8.26
CA LEU A 252 7.29 -14.88 -8.95
C LEU A 252 6.27 -15.71 -9.76
N THR A 253 6.35 -17.04 -9.70
CA THR A 253 5.55 -17.98 -10.50
C THR A 253 4.73 -18.97 -9.67
N GLU A 254 4.61 -18.76 -8.36
CA GLU A 254 3.72 -19.53 -7.47
C GLU A 254 2.64 -18.66 -6.85
#